data_AF-A0A1I8HJB0-F1
#
_entry.id   AF-A0A1I8HJB0-F1
#
_cell.length_a   1.000
_cell.length_b   1.000
_cell.length_c   1.000
_cell.angle_alpha   90.00
_cell.angle_beta   90.00
_cell.angle_gamma   90.00
#
_symmetry.space_group_name_H-M   'P 1'
#
loop_
_entity.id
_entity.type
_entity.pdbx_description
1 polymer ?
#
loop_
_entity_poly.entity_id
_entity_poly.type
_entity_poly.pdbx_seq_one_letter_code
_entity_poly.pdbx_strand_id
1 'polypeptide(L)'
;MARFSLLSAILLHLVVVSMQQGDDETLDIRQRFGSSSVSMINDQIQREFNAMYLYESMASYFGRPSVGLPGFKKFLKKAANKERERAHKLIDYLNMRGGHVRLKPITFEWFSAFDAAETALGAEKNITQELYRLRDRADMESDPHLVDFIESEFLTEQVTSIRDLRELIARLNKAGSGLGELIVDKELN
;
A
#
# COMPACT_ATOMS: atom_id res chain seq x y z
N MET A 1 19.41 -17.38 24.02
CA MET A 1 18.51 -16.27 24.35
C MET A 1 19.38 -15.03 24.54
N ALA A 2 19.46 -14.14 23.54
CA ALA A 2 20.37 -12.99 23.58
C ALA A 2 19.86 -11.96 24.61
N ARG A 3 20.62 -11.74 25.69
CA ARG A 3 20.35 -10.67 26.65
C ARG A 3 20.79 -9.34 26.01
N PHE A 4 19.86 -8.64 25.40
CA PHE A 4 20.07 -7.24 25.00
C PHE A 4 20.19 -6.39 26.28
N SER A 5 21.30 -5.67 26.42
CA SER A 5 21.54 -4.78 27.57
C SER A 5 20.72 -3.49 27.43
N LEU A 6 20.34 -2.87 28.54
CA LEU A 6 19.61 -1.59 28.55
C LEU A 6 20.33 -0.51 27.71
N LEU A 7 21.67 -0.53 27.73
CA LEU A 7 22.53 0.34 26.91
C LEU A 7 22.35 0.13 25.40
N SER A 8 22.18 -1.12 24.95
CA SER A 8 21.95 -1.41 23.53
C SER A 8 20.58 -0.93 23.05
N ALA A 9 19.55 -1.01 23.89
CA ALA A 9 18.21 -0.49 23.58
C ALA A 9 18.19 1.04 23.53
N ILE A 10 18.90 1.71 24.45
CA ILE A 10 19.02 3.17 24.48
C ILE A 10 19.82 3.68 23.28
N LEU A 11 20.94 3.03 22.94
CA LEU A 11 21.74 3.38 21.78
C LEU A 11 20.95 3.21 20.48
N LEU A 12 20.22 2.10 20.33
CA LEU A 12 19.34 1.87 19.18
C LEU A 12 18.24 2.92 19.10
N HIS A 13 17.63 3.28 20.23
CA HIS A 13 16.61 4.32 20.27
C HIS A 13 17.17 5.70 19.90
N LEU A 14 18.35 6.08 20.42
CA LEU A 14 19.04 7.33 20.07
C LEU A 14 19.41 7.38 18.59
N VAL A 15 19.90 6.27 18.02
CA VAL A 15 20.21 6.17 16.58
C VAL A 15 18.94 6.36 15.76
N VAL A 16 17.85 5.66 16.10
CA VAL A 16 16.56 5.80 15.40
C VAL A 16 16.01 7.23 15.49
N VAL A 17 16.09 7.87 16.67
CA VAL A 17 15.66 9.28 16.86
C VAL A 17 16.54 10.24 16.04
N SER A 18 17.86 10.03 16.00
CA SER A 18 18.77 10.86 15.20
C SER A 18 18.53 10.72 13.69
N MET A 19 18.18 9.52 13.21
CA MET A 19 17.78 9.30 11.81
C MET A 19 16.46 9.97 11.45
N GLN A 20 15.59 10.27 12.43
CA GLN A 20 14.33 10.98 12.23
C GLN A 20 14.47 12.51 12.30
N GLN A 21 15.59 13.03 12.79
CA GLN A 21 15.82 14.46 13.07
C GLN A 21 16.92 15.11 12.21
N GLY A 22 17.49 14.41 11.24
CA GLY A 22 18.49 15.00 10.34
C GLY A 22 17.86 15.93 9.31
N ASP A 23 17.99 17.24 9.51
CA ASP A 23 18.00 18.19 8.40
C ASP A 23 19.32 17.97 7.64
N ASP A 24 19.26 17.21 6.54
CA ASP A 24 20.43 16.92 5.70
C ASP A 24 20.83 18.17 4.92
N GLU A 25 21.67 18.99 5.54
CA GLU A 25 22.23 20.21 4.96
C GLU A 25 23.27 19.90 3.85
N THR A 26 23.53 18.62 3.49
CA THR A 26 24.80 18.27 2.83
C THR A 26 24.75 17.69 1.41
N LEU A 27 23.60 17.60 0.73
CA LEU A 27 23.53 17.46 -0.74
C LEU A 27 22.08 17.73 -1.21
N ASP A 28 21.72 19.01 -1.40
CA ASP A 28 20.40 19.36 -1.94
C ASP A 28 20.31 18.97 -3.44
N ILE A 29 19.89 17.73 -3.69
CA ILE A 29 19.61 17.21 -5.03
C ILE A 29 18.19 17.57 -5.53
N ARG A 30 17.41 18.31 -4.75
CA ARG A 30 16.02 18.62 -5.11
C ARG A 30 15.99 19.60 -6.26
N GLN A 31 15.42 19.17 -7.38
CA GLN A 31 15.14 20.03 -8.52
C GLN A 31 13.65 20.01 -8.82
N ARG A 32 12.99 21.18 -8.70
CA ARG A 32 11.54 21.34 -8.91
C ARG A 32 10.71 20.31 -8.13
N PHE A 33 11.10 20.06 -6.88
CA PHE A 33 10.47 19.07 -6.01
C PHE A 33 9.97 19.74 -4.74
N GLY A 34 8.71 20.16 -4.76
CA GLY A 34 8.09 20.94 -3.69
C GLY A 34 7.83 20.11 -2.42
N SER A 35 7.77 20.80 -1.27
CA SER A 35 7.41 20.17 0.01
C SER A 35 6.00 19.55 0.00
N SER A 36 5.07 20.10 -0.79
CA SER A 36 3.74 19.51 -0.99
C SER A 36 3.84 18.13 -1.64
N SER A 37 4.61 18.02 -2.73
CA SER A 37 4.84 16.76 -3.43
C SER A 37 5.52 15.72 -2.53
N VAL A 38 6.53 16.14 -1.74
CA VAL A 38 7.18 15.28 -0.72
C VAL A 38 6.17 14.77 0.31
N SER A 39 5.31 15.64 0.83
CA SER A 39 4.30 15.25 1.83
C SER A 39 3.28 14.28 1.24
N MET A 40 2.80 14.56 0.02
CA MET A 40 1.79 13.72 -0.63
C MET A 40 2.34 12.35 -1.02
N ILE A 41 3.59 12.26 -1.47
CA ILE A 41 4.25 10.96 -1.72
C ILE A 41 4.39 10.17 -0.41
N ASN A 42 4.76 10.81 0.70
CA ASN A 42 4.80 10.15 2.01
C ASN A 42 3.43 9.60 2.44
N ASP A 43 2.37 10.40 2.28
CA ASP A 43 1.03 9.93 2.59
C ASP A 43 0.58 8.82 1.62
N GLN A 44 0.99 8.85 0.36
CA GLN A 44 0.73 7.78 -0.59
C GLN A 44 1.47 6.49 -0.21
N ILE A 45 2.76 6.55 0.14
CA ILE A 45 3.53 5.41 0.68
C ILE A 45 2.79 4.77 1.85
N GLN A 46 2.25 5.59 2.76
CA GLN A 46 1.49 5.08 3.89
C GLN A 46 0.19 4.38 3.45
N ARG A 47 -0.51 4.89 2.43
CA ARG A 47 -1.72 4.25 1.89
C ARG A 47 -1.41 2.90 1.26
N GLU A 48 -0.34 2.81 0.46
CA GLU A 48 0.11 1.54 -0.12
C GLU A 48 0.48 0.52 0.97
N PHE A 49 1.19 0.93 2.02
CA PHE A 49 1.49 0.04 3.14
C PHE A 49 0.25 -0.36 3.96
N ASN A 50 -0.70 0.55 4.16
CA ASN A 50 -1.96 0.23 4.81
C ASN A 50 -2.74 -0.82 4.01
N ALA A 51 -2.81 -0.67 2.67
CA ALA A 51 -3.45 -1.65 1.79
C ALA A 51 -2.70 -2.98 1.76
N MET A 52 -1.37 -2.96 1.69
CA MET A 52 -0.53 -4.16 1.82
C MET A 52 -0.87 -4.94 3.09
N TYR A 53 -0.91 -4.26 4.22
CA TYR A 53 -1.14 -4.91 5.51
C TYR A 53 -2.60 -5.38 5.64
N LEU A 54 -3.56 -4.61 5.11
CA LEU A 54 -4.95 -5.03 4.98
C LEU A 54 -5.07 -6.35 4.20
N TYR A 55 -4.47 -6.43 3.01
CA TYR A 55 -4.45 -7.64 2.20
C TYR A 55 -3.71 -8.81 2.87
N GLU A 56 -2.61 -8.54 3.58
CA GLU A 56 -1.85 -9.56 4.32
C GLU A 56 -2.69 -10.15 5.47
N SER A 57 -3.45 -9.31 6.17
CA SER A 57 -4.39 -9.75 7.21
C SER A 57 -5.52 -10.60 6.63
N MET A 58 -6.08 -10.17 5.49
CA MET A 58 -7.06 -10.96 4.74
C MET A 58 -6.51 -12.32 4.34
N ALA A 59 -5.35 -12.35 3.68
CA ALA A 59 -4.69 -13.59 3.29
C ALA A 59 -4.43 -14.51 4.50
N SER A 60 -4.04 -13.95 5.65
CA SER A 60 -3.79 -14.70 6.88
C SER A 60 -5.07 -15.35 7.42
N TYR A 61 -6.19 -14.64 7.42
CA TYR A 61 -7.49 -15.19 7.82
C TYR A 61 -7.93 -16.34 6.91
N PHE A 62 -7.88 -16.14 5.59
CA PHE A 62 -8.27 -17.19 4.63
C PHE A 62 -7.31 -18.39 4.61
N GLY A 63 -6.09 -18.21 5.15
CA GLY A 63 -5.15 -19.31 5.38
C GLY A 63 -5.47 -20.19 6.59
N ARG A 64 -6.48 -19.86 7.40
CA ARG A 64 -6.90 -20.69 8.52
C ARG A 64 -7.59 -21.97 8.03
N PRO A 65 -7.23 -23.16 8.57
CA PRO A 65 -7.92 -24.41 8.24
C PRO A 65 -9.43 -24.37 8.53
N SER A 66 -9.87 -23.56 9.50
CA SER A 66 -11.28 -23.38 9.83
C SER A 66 -12.08 -22.55 8.83
N VAL A 67 -11.41 -21.85 7.90
CA VAL A 67 -12.06 -21.05 6.85
C VAL A 67 -12.10 -21.83 5.54
N GLY A 68 -10.99 -22.46 5.15
CA GLY A 68 -10.97 -23.42 4.04
C GLY A 68 -11.11 -22.82 2.62
N LEU A 69 -10.65 -21.59 2.40
CA LEU A 69 -10.72 -20.88 1.11
C LEU A 69 -9.30 -20.47 0.62
N PRO A 70 -8.51 -21.44 0.13
CA PRO A 70 -7.10 -21.22 -0.25
C PRO A 70 -6.90 -20.35 -1.50
N GLY A 71 -7.86 -20.31 -2.43
CA GLY A 71 -7.80 -19.42 -3.60
C GLY A 71 -7.88 -17.95 -3.20
N PHE A 72 -8.77 -17.59 -2.27
CA PHE A 72 -8.83 -16.26 -1.67
C PHE A 72 -7.52 -15.89 -0.99
N LYS A 73 -6.94 -16.80 -0.19
CA LYS A 73 -5.61 -16.59 0.40
C LYS A 73 -4.57 -16.25 -0.68
N LYS A 74 -4.50 -17.03 -1.75
CA LYS A 74 -3.52 -16.83 -2.84
C LYS A 74 -3.72 -15.48 -3.53
N PHE A 75 -4.96 -15.15 -3.88
CA PHE A 75 -5.33 -13.89 -4.50
C PHE A 75 -4.93 -12.69 -3.64
N LEU A 76 -5.31 -12.69 -2.36
CA LEU A 76 -5.03 -11.60 -1.42
C LEU A 76 -3.53 -11.49 -1.11
N LYS A 77 -2.81 -12.61 -1.02
CA LYS A 77 -1.35 -12.58 -0.84
C LYS A 77 -0.65 -11.95 -2.05
N LYS A 78 -1.14 -12.20 -3.26
CA LYS A 78 -0.64 -11.55 -4.48
C LYS A 78 -0.91 -10.05 -4.45
N ALA A 79 -2.11 -9.62 -4.02
CA ALA A 79 -2.44 -8.21 -3.85
C ALA A 79 -1.53 -7.53 -2.81
N ALA A 80 -1.34 -8.14 -1.64
CA ALA A 80 -0.44 -7.62 -0.61
C ALA A 80 0.99 -7.40 -1.14
N ASN A 81 1.50 -8.33 -1.96
CA ASN A 81 2.83 -8.18 -2.55
C ASN A 81 2.89 -7.02 -3.55
N LYS A 82 1.86 -6.81 -4.37
CA LYS A 82 1.79 -5.66 -5.30
C LYS A 82 1.78 -4.33 -4.56
N GLU A 83 0.97 -4.19 -3.51
CA GLU A 83 0.96 -2.95 -2.73
C GLU A 83 2.28 -2.70 -2.02
N ARG A 84 2.98 -3.76 -1.59
CA ARG A 84 4.35 -3.65 -1.08
C ARG A 84 5.31 -3.11 -2.15
N GLU A 85 5.25 -3.66 -3.37
CA GLU A 85 6.08 -3.22 -4.50
C GLU A 85 5.83 -1.75 -4.84
N ARG A 86 4.57 -1.32 -4.85
CA ARG A 86 4.17 0.09 -5.08
C ARG A 86 4.67 1.03 -4.00
N ALA A 87 4.54 0.66 -2.73
CA ALA A 87 5.11 1.42 -1.62
C ALA A 87 6.62 1.61 -1.79
N HIS A 88 7.34 0.57 -2.20
CA HIS A 88 8.77 0.64 -2.46
C HIS A 88 9.11 1.49 -3.69
N LYS A 89 8.37 1.40 -4.80
CA LYS A 89 8.54 2.30 -5.96
C LYS A 89 8.45 3.76 -5.54
N LEU A 90 7.48 4.12 -4.70
CA LEU A 90 7.32 5.48 -4.18
C LEU A 90 8.45 5.89 -3.23
N ILE A 91 8.93 4.99 -2.37
CA ILE A 91 10.10 5.21 -1.50
C ILE A 91 11.34 5.52 -2.34
N ASP A 92 11.61 4.67 -3.33
CA ASP A 92 12.78 4.79 -4.19
C ASP A 92 12.72 6.09 -4.99
N TYR A 93 11.53 6.43 -5.53
CA TYR A 93 11.30 7.69 -6.21
C TYR A 93 11.50 8.91 -5.28
N LEU A 94 10.95 8.86 -4.07
CA LEU A 94 11.06 9.94 -3.10
C LEU A 94 12.52 10.20 -2.73
N ASN A 95 13.27 9.14 -2.43
CA ASN A 95 14.70 9.20 -2.12
C ASN A 95 15.50 9.71 -3.32
N MET A 96 15.21 9.21 -4.54
CA MET A 96 15.85 9.67 -5.78
C MET A 96 15.68 11.17 -6.01
N ARG A 97 14.54 11.74 -5.64
CA ARG A 97 14.26 13.19 -5.77
C ARG A 97 14.74 14.02 -4.57
N GLY A 98 15.44 13.42 -3.60
CA GLY A 98 15.96 14.10 -2.41
C GLY A 98 14.93 14.32 -1.30
N GLY A 99 13.79 13.64 -1.35
CA GLY A 99 12.80 13.61 -0.28
C GLY A 99 13.17 12.63 0.82
N HIS A 100 12.53 12.77 1.98
CA HIS A 100 12.72 11.87 3.12
C HIS A 100 11.43 11.11 3.42
N VAL A 101 11.55 9.80 3.57
CA VAL A 101 10.42 8.91 3.91
C VAL A 101 10.07 9.02 5.39
N ARG A 102 8.78 9.11 5.71
CA ARG A 102 8.23 9.17 7.06
C ARG A 102 7.07 8.19 7.21
N LEU A 103 7.37 7.00 7.75
CA LEU A 103 6.38 5.94 7.98
C LEU A 103 5.63 6.15 9.30
N LYS A 104 4.33 5.84 9.29
CA LYS A 104 3.41 5.92 10.43
C LYS A 104 2.90 4.52 10.79
N PRO A 105 2.43 4.30 12.03
CA PRO A 105 1.79 3.05 12.43
C PRO A 105 0.57 2.70 11.55
N ILE A 106 0.31 1.41 11.38
CA ILE A 106 -0.78 0.86 10.56
C ILE A 106 -1.91 0.35 11.47
N THR A 107 -3.16 0.67 11.15
CA THR A 107 -4.36 0.19 11.87
C THR A 107 -5.50 -0.10 10.88
N PHE A 108 -6.17 -1.25 10.98
CA PHE A 108 -7.34 -1.61 10.15
C PHE A 108 -8.09 -2.81 10.76
N GLU A 109 -9.36 -2.99 10.38
CA GLU A 109 -10.25 -4.06 10.83
C GLU A 109 -11.17 -4.50 9.67
N TRP A 110 -11.57 -5.78 9.66
CA TRP A 110 -12.55 -6.37 8.74
C TRP A 110 -13.02 -7.74 9.29
N PHE A 111 -14.18 -8.25 8.84
CA PHE A 111 -14.92 -9.31 9.56
C PHE A 111 -15.37 -10.53 8.71
N SER A 112 -15.43 -10.42 7.38
CA SER A 112 -15.87 -11.53 6.49
C SER A 112 -15.26 -11.45 5.09
N ALA A 113 -15.50 -12.46 4.23
CA ALA A 113 -15.00 -12.47 2.86
C ALA A 113 -15.58 -11.35 1.98
N PHE A 114 -16.88 -11.12 2.10
CA PHE A 114 -17.56 -10.03 1.41
C PHE A 114 -17.08 -8.66 1.92
N ASP A 115 -17.03 -8.51 3.24
CA ASP A 115 -16.51 -7.30 3.90
C ASP A 115 -15.06 -7.02 3.51
N ALA A 116 -14.25 -8.07 3.37
CA ALA A 116 -12.87 -7.94 2.92
C ALA A 116 -12.78 -7.38 1.49
N ALA A 117 -13.59 -7.90 0.56
CA ALA A 117 -13.59 -7.45 -0.82
C ALA A 117 -14.10 -6.00 -0.96
N GLU A 118 -15.16 -5.61 -0.24
CA GLU A 118 -15.67 -4.23 -0.22
C GLU A 118 -14.68 -3.27 0.44
N THR A 119 -14.06 -3.66 1.55
CA THR A 119 -13.02 -2.85 2.24
C THR A 119 -11.80 -2.64 1.33
N ALA A 120 -11.33 -3.71 0.68
CA ALA A 120 -10.24 -3.64 -0.28
C ALA A 120 -10.56 -2.71 -1.47
N LEU A 121 -11.76 -2.82 -2.03
CA LEU A 121 -12.20 -1.93 -3.11
C LEU A 121 -12.27 -0.47 -2.65
N GLY A 122 -12.76 -0.22 -1.44
CA GLY A 122 -12.78 1.13 -0.85
C GLY A 122 -11.37 1.72 -0.74
N ALA A 123 -10.42 0.92 -0.27
CA ALA A 123 -9.00 1.29 -0.20
C ALA A 123 -8.43 1.60 -1.60
N GLU A 124 -8.63 0.74 -2.59
CA GLU A 124 -8.12 0.94 -3.96
C GLU A 124 -8.65 2.21 -4.62
N LYS A 125 -9.95 2.49 -4.43
CA LYS A 125 -10.54 3.74 -4.92
C LYS A 125 -9.94 4.97 -4.26
N ASN A 126 -9.71 4.91 -2.95
CA ASN A 126 -9.06 6.00 -2.24
C ASN A 126 -7.63 6.20 -2.72
N ILE A 127 -6.82 5.13 -2.79
CA ILE A 127 -5.45 5.15 -3.33
C ILE A 127 -5.42 5.79 -4.71
N THR A 128 -6.31 5.36 -5.60
CA THR A 128 -6.40 5.89 -6.96
C THR A 128 -6.76 7.37 -6.99
N GLN A 129 -7.72 7.79 -6.16
CA GLN A 129 -8.12 9.20 -6.08
C GLN A 129 -6.98 10.10 -5.57
N GLU A 130 -6.17 9.63 -4.62
CA GLU A 130 -5.03 10.37 -4.09
C GLU A 130 -3.86 10.40 -5.07
N LEU A 131 -3.67 9.35 -5.89
CA LEU A 131 -2.73 9.37 -7.02
C LEU A 131 -3.11 10.43 -8.05
N TYR A 132 -4.40 10.56 -8.40
CA TYR A 132 -4.86 11.64 -9.29
C TYR A 132 -4.57 13.02 -8.69
N ARG A 133 -4.84 13.22 -7.38
CA ARG A 133 -4.52 14.49 -6.71
C ARG A 133 -3.02 14.78 -6.68
N LEU A 134 -2.18 13.76 -6.46
CA LEU A 134 -0.73 13.89 -6.50
C LEU A 134 -0.25 14.29 -7.90
N ARG A 135 -0.78 13.63 -8.93
CA ARG A 135 -0.52 13.95 -10.34
C ARG A 135 -0.91 15.39 -10.67
N ASP A 136 -2.13 15.80 -10.31
CA ASP A 136 -2.62 17.16 -10.55
C ASP A 136 -1.76 18.20 -9.81
N ARG A 137 -1.34 17.89 -8.58
CA ARG A 137 -0.44 18.75 -7.82
C ARG A 137 0.93 18.89 -8.48
N ALA A 138 1.49 17.78 -8.97
CA ALA A 138 2.76 17.77 -9.68
C ALA A 138 2.70 18.62 -10.96
N ASP A 139 1.60 18.55 -11.69
CA ASP A 139 1.37 19.36 -12.90
C ASP A 139 1.28 20.85 -12.55
N MET A 140 0.54 21.21 -11.50
CA MET A 140 0.47 22.60 -11.00
C MET A 140 1.84 23.14 -10.54
N GLU A 141 2.70 22.28 -9.98
CA GLU A 141 4.07 22.62 -9.58
C GLU A 141 5.08 22.58 -10.75
N SER A 142 4.61 22.29 -11.98
CA SER A 142 5.46 22.14 -13.17
C SER A 142 6.57 21.09 -12.99
N ASP A 143 6.22 19.96 -12.37
CA ASP A 143 7.05 18.76 -12.22
C ASP A 143 6.61 17.64 -13.18
N PRO A 144 7.00 17.70 -14.47
CA PRO A 144 6.60 16.72 -15.47
C PRO A 144 7.16 15.32 -15.18
N HIS A 145 8.26 15.21 -14.44
CA HIS A 145 8.87 13.93 -14.10
C HIS A 145 8.04 13.19 -13.04
N LEU A 146 7.43 13.91 -12.11
CA LEU A 146 6.47 13.32 -11.16
C LEU A 146 5.15 12.97 -11.84
N VAL A 147 4.66 13.80 -12.76
CA VAL A 147 3.48 13.45 -13.57
C VAL A 147 3.70 12.15 -14.33
N ASP A 148 4.77 12.05 -15.12
CA ASP A 148 5.09 10.86 -15.92
C ASP A 148 5.24 9.60 -15.06
N PHE A 149 5.95 9.71 -13.93
CA PHE A 149 6.10 8.59 -12.99
C PHE A 149 4.77 8.08 -12.44
N ILE A 150 3.85 8.96 -12.05
CA ILE A 150 2.53 8.54 -11.53
C ILE A 150 1.69 7.88 -12.64
N GLU A 151 1.68 8.47 -13.84
CA GLU A 151 0.89 7.97 -14.96
C GLU A 151 1.37 6.61 -15.48
N SER A 152 2.69 6.46 -15.66
CA SER A 152 3.31 5.26 -16.21
C SER A 152 3.31 4.08 -15.25
N GLU A 153 3.63 4.32 -13.97
CA GLU A 153 3.84 3.24 -13.00
C GLU A 153 2.57 2.83 -12.23
N PHE A 154 1.56 3.70 -12.10
CA PHE A 154 0.44 3.45 -11.18
C PHE A 154 -0.95 3.49 -11.83
N LEU A 155 -1.28 4.50 -12.64
CA LEU A 155 -2.68 4.75 -12.99
C LEU A 155 -3.34 3.61 -13.78
N THR A 156 -2.62 3.00 -14.73
CA THR A 156 -3.15 1.87 -15.51
C THR A 156 -3.35 0.62 -14.64
N GLU A 157 -2.41 0.36 -13.72
CA GLU A 157 -2.52 -0.75 -12.78
C GLU A 157 -3.70 -0.55 -11.81
N GLN A 158 -3.98 0.68 -11.39
CA GLN A 158 -5.10 1.02 -10.53
C GLN A 158 -6.46 0.79 -11.18
N VAL A 159 -6.63 1.23 -12.42
CA VAL A 159 -7.88 0.98 -13.17
C VAL A 159 -8.12 -0.54 -13.30
N THR A 160 -7.06 -1.30 -13.56
CA THR A 160 -7.14 -2.76 -13.66
C THR A 160 -7.50 -3.41 -12.33
N SER A 161 -6.87 -2.98 -11.23
CA SER A 161 -7.09 -3.55 -9.89
C SER A 161 -8.51 -3.28 -9.38
N ILE A 162 -9.04 -2.06 -9.60
CA ILE A 162 -10.43 -1.71 -9.28
C ILE A 162 -11.42 -2.56 -10.09
N ARG A 163 -11.17 -2.77 -11.38
CA ARG A 163 -12.01 -3.62 -12.23
C ARG A 163 -12.03 -5.06 -11.69
N ASP A 164 -10.87 -5.64 -11.43
CA ASP A 164 -10.75 -7.03 -11.00
C ASP A 164 -11.46 -7.27 -9.64
N LEU A 165 -11.34 -6.33 -8.70
CA LEU A 165 -12.08 -6.38 -7.43
C LEU A 165 -13.59 -6.23 -7.63
N ARG A 166 -14.03 -5.33 -8.52
CA ARG A 166 -15.46 -5.17 -8.84
C ARG A 166 -16.05 -6.42 -9.45
N GLU A 167 -15.31 -7.10 -10.32
CA GLU A 167 -15.74 -8.38 -10.89
C GLU A 167 -15.80 -9.50 -9.83
N LEU A 168 -14.85 -9.54 -8.89
CA LEU A 168 -14.87 -10.47 -7.77
C LEU A 168 -16.11 -10.25 -6.88
N ILE A 169 -16.39 -9.00 -6.51
CA ILE A 169 -17.59 -8.64 -5.72
C ILE A 169 -18.86 -9.02 -6.46
N ALA A 170 -18.96 -8.75 -7.77
CA ALA A 170 -20.11 -9.12 -8.58
C ALA A 170 -20.31 -10.65 -8.64
N ARG A 171 -19.22 -11.42 -8.72
CA ARG A 171 -19.26 -12.89 -8.67
C ARG A 171 -19.73 -13.40 -7.31
N LEU A 172 -19.20 -12.85 -6.21
CA LEU A 172 -19.61 -13.21 -4.86
C LEU A 172 -21.10 -12.94 -4.62
N ASN A 173 -21.58 -11.76 -5.05
CA ASN A 173 -23.00 -11.40 -4.97
C ASN A 173 -23.91 -12.36 -5.75
N LYS A 174 -23.48 -12.81 -6.94
CA LYS A 174 -24.24 -13.75 -7.76
C LYS A 174 -24.22 -15.17 -7.21
N ALA A 175 -23.08 -15.60 -6.67
CA ALA A 175 -22.86 -16.97 -6.20
C ALA A 175 -23.54 -17.23 -4.85
N GLY A 176 -23.68 -16.20 -4.01
CA GLY A 176 -24.18 -16.34 -2.64
C GLY A 176 -23.17 -16.98 -1.69
N SER A 177 -23.53 -17.09 -0.42
CA SER A 177 -22.66 -17.62 0.63
C SER A 177 -22.54 -19.16 0.59
N GLY A 178 -21.51 -19.70 1.26
CA GLY A 178 -21.32 -21.14 1.40
C GLY A 178 -20.82 -21.77 0.10
N LEU A 179 -21.69 -22.50 -0.61
CA LEU A 179 -21.27 -23.19 -1.84
C LEU A 179 -20.80 -22.21 -2.93
N GLY A 180 -21.42 -21.02 -3.00
CA GLY A 180 -21.02 -19.99 -3.96
C GLY A 180 -19.59 -19.48 -3.73
N GLU A 181 -19.23 -19.22 -2.47
CA GLU A 181 -17.87 -18.81 -2.09
C GLU A 181 -16.83 -19.88 -2.43
N LEU A 182 -17.16 -21.16 -2.24
CA LEU A 182 -16.27 -22.28 -2.62
C LEU A 182 -16.06 -22.37 -4.14
N ILE A 183 -17.07 -22.06 -4.95
CA ILE A 183 -16.95 -22.04 -6.41
C ILE A 183 -16.02 -20.90 -6.83
N VAL A 184 -16.23 -19.69 -6.30
CA VAL A 184 -15.39 -18.52 -6.58
C VAL A 184 -13.95 -18.76 -6.11
N ASP A 185 -13.75 -19.36 -4.93
CA ASP A 185 -12.43 -19.68 -4.41
C ASP A 185 -11.63 -20.58 -5.36
N LYS A 186 -12.29 -21.59 -5.95
CA LYS A 186 -11.65 -22.49 -6.90
C LYS A 186 -11.16 -21.79 -8.17
N GLU A 187 -11.81 -20.71 -8.60
CA GLU A 187 -11.39 -19.89 -9.74
C GLU A 187 -10.18 -18.98 -9.42
N LEU A 188 -9.99 -18.64 -8.14
CA LEU A 188 -8.90 -17.77 -7.67
C LEU A 188 -7.59 -18.52 -7.43
N ASN A 189 -7.62 -19.85 -7.50
CA ASN A 189 -6.49 -20.71 -7.16
C ASN A 189 -5.55 -20.97 -8.34
#